data_AF-A0A1W1E4P2-F1
#
_entry.id   AF-A0A1W1E4P2-F1
#
_cell.length_a   1.000
_cell.length_b   1.000
_cell.length_c   1.000
_cell.angle_alpha   90.00
_cell.angle_beta   90.00
_cell.angle_gamma   90.00
#
_symmetry.space_group_name_H-M   'P 1'
#
loop_
_entity.id
_entity.type
_entity.pdbx_description
1 polymer ?
#
loop_
_entity_poly.entity_id
_entity_poly.type
_entity_poly.pdbx_seq_one_letter_code
_entity_poly.pdbx_strand_id
1 'polypeptide(L)'
;MDSITLPKLSIPKSGGSFNARTGGYEVGNQGEGSFGIPLAMPSARGVGPALHLSYHSGAGMGVFGLGFDLTISHIVRSLDYGVPAYKDKDTFTSSDLGELLYHL
;
A
#
# COMPACT_ATOMS: atom_id res chain seq x y z
N MET A 1 11.43 -30.53 7.71
CA MET A 1 11.35 -31.12 6.36
C MET A 1 10.02 -30.71 5.80
N ASP A 2 9.97 -29.65 4.99
CA ASP A 2 8.71 -29.17 4.41
C ASP A 2 8.20 -30.19 3.38
N SER A 3 6.98 -30.67 3.57
CA SER A 3 6.36 -31.69 2.73
C SER A 3 5.84 -31.06 1.43
N ILE A 4 6.32 -31.55 0.29
CA ILE A 4 5.78 -31.19 -1.02
C ILE A 4 4.42 -31.87 -1.20
N THR A 5 3.37 -31.07 -1.33
CA THR A 5 2.00 -31.55 -1.55
C THR A 5 1.69 -31.60 -3.04
N LEU A 6 1.16 -32.72 -3.53
CA LEU A 6 0.75 -32.86 -4.93
C LEU A 6 -0.54 -32.05 -5.21
N PRO A 7 -0.62 -31.29 -6.31
CA PRO A 7 -1.82 -30.53 -6.64
C PRO A 7 -2.98 -31.46 -6.97
N LYS A 8 -4.13 -31.24 -6.31
CA LYS A 8 -5.37 -32.00 -6.54
C LYS A 8 -6.40 -31.12 -7.25
N LEU A 9 -6.86 -31.57 -8.41
CA LEU A 9 -7.96 -30.91 -9.13
C LEU A 9 -9.29 -31.20 -8.42
N SER A 10 -10.07 -30.17 -8.12
CA SER A 10 -11.40 -30.32 -7.54
C SER A 10 -12.30 -29.14 -7.92
N ILE A 11 -13.60 -29.39 -7.94
CA ILE A 11 -14.62 -28.36 -8.17
C ILE A 11 -14.85 -27.64 -6.83
N PRO A 12 -14.85 -26.29 -6.80
CA PRO A 12 -15.17 -25.56 -5.59
C PRO A 12 -16.59 -25.92 -5.12
N LYS A 13 -16.72 -26.30 -3.85
CA LYS A 13 -18.03 -26.57 -3.24
C LYS A 13 -18.77 -25.24 -3.09
N SER A 14 -20.01 -25.19 -3.57
CA SER A 14 -20.90 -24.03 -3.37
C SER A 14 -21.50 -24.06 -1.96
N GLY A 15 -21.37 -22.96 -1.21
CA GLY A 15 -22.00 -22.75 0.11
C GLY A 15 -21.04 -22.21 1.19
N GLY A 16 -21.43 -21.15 1.91
CA GLY A 16 -20.70 -20.63 3.09
C GLY A 16 -20.81 -19.12 3.34
N SER A 17 -20.46 -18.70 4.57
CA SER A 17 -20.63 -17.38 5.20
C SER A 17 -20.16 -16.16 4.38
N PHE A 18 -20.88 -15.05 4.53
CA PHE A 18 -20.47 -13.73 4.05
C PHE A 18 -19.59 -13.04 5.09
N ASN A 19 -18.32 -12.82 4.77
CA ASN A 19 -17.40 -12.03 5.59
C ASN A 19 -17.16 -10.68 4.89
N ALA A 20 -18.09 -9.72 5.01
CA ALA A 20 -17.75 -8.32 4.77
C ALA A 20 -16.98 -7.80 5.98
N ARG A 21 -15.69 -8.10 6.04
CA ARG A 21 -14.79 -7.39 6.95
C ARG A 21 -13.84 -6.55 6.13
N THR A 22 -14.26 -5.32 5.88
CA THR A 22 -13.40 -4.21 5.49
C THR A 22 -12.50 -3.84 6.67
N GLY A 23 -11.29 -3.33 6.36
CA GLY A 23 -10.17 -3.18 7.30
C GLY A 23 -10.49 -2.42 8.57
N GLY A 24 -9.69 -2.68 9.60
CA GLY A 24 -9.81 -2.01 10.90
C GLY A 24 -9.63 -0.50 10.77
N TYR A 25 -10.29 0.22 11.67
CA TYR A 25 -10.07 1.65 11.89
C TYR A 25 -8.97 1.82 12.93
N GLU A 26 -8.04 2.73 12.69
CA GLU A 26 -6.94 3.09 13.56
C GLU A 26 -6.93 4.59 13.84
N VAL A 27 -6.37 4.98 14.99
CA VAL A 27 -6.21 6.38 15.39
C VAL A 27 -4.73 6.63 15.68
N GLY A 28 -4.16 7.61 14.98
CA GLY A 28 -2.77 8.03 15.14
C GLY A 28 -2.55 8.85 16.43
N ASN A 29 -1.28 8.99 16.82
CA ASN A 29 -0.89 9.75 18.02
C ASN A 29 -1.24 11.25 17.97
N GLN A 30 -1.44 11.80 16.76
CA GLN A 30 -1.83 13.19 16.55
C GLN A 30 -3.35 13.33 16.32
N GLY A 31 -4.11 12.24 16.49
CA GLY A 31 -5.57 12.20 16.40
C GLY A 31 -6.13 11.96 15.01
N GLU A 32 -5.30 11.64 14.01
CA GLU A 32 -5.78 11.29 12.67
C GLU A 32 -6.45 9.92 12.68
N GLY A 33 -7.60 9.83 12.00
CA GLY A 33 -8.25 8.56 11.74
C GLY A 33 -7.75 7.95 10.44
N SER A 34 -7.50 6.64 10.43
CA SER A 34 -7.11 5.90 9.25
C SER A 34 -7.86 4.58 9.12
N PHE A 35 -8.03 4.11 7.89
CA PHE A 35 -8.51 2.75 7.60
C PHE A 35 -8.07 2.32 6.21
N GLY A 36 -8.04 1.00 5.96
CA GLY A 36 -7.63 0.43 4.67
C GLY A 36 -8.68 -0.50 4.08
N ILE A 37 -8.95 -0.37 2.79
CA ILE A 37 -9.80 -1.29 2.02
C ILE A 37 -8.88 -2.13 1.12
N PRO A 38 -8.69 -3.43 1.40
CA PRO A 38 -7.89 -4.29 0.53
C PRO A 38 -8.57 -4.46 -0.82
N LEU A 39 -7.80 -4.33 -1.91
CA LEU A 39 -8.30 -4.56 -3.26
C LEU A 39 -8.10 -6.04 -3.61
N ALA A 40 -9.19 -6.69 -4.03
CA ALA A 40 -9.14 -8.08 -4.47
C ALA A 40 -8.37 -8.19 -5.80
N MET A 41 -7.11 -8.59 -5.72
CA MET A 41 -6.25 -8.80 -6.89
C MET A 41 -6.07 -10.29 -7.17
N PRO A 42 -6.15 -10.73 -8.44
CA PRO A 42 -5.84 -12.10 -8.79
C PRO A 42 -4.39 -12.43 -8.44
N SER A 43 -4.16 -13.56 -7.78
CA SER A 43 -2.80 -14.02 -7.44
C SER A 43 -2.02 -14.60 -8.63
N ALA A 44 -2.60 -14.57 -9.85
CA ALA A 44 -2.04 -15.08 -11.09
C ALA A 44 -1.22 -16.39 -10.93
N ARG A 45 0.11 -16.30 -10.87
CA ARG A 45 1.05 -17.44 -10.73
C ARG A 45 1.63 -17.57 -9.31
N GLY A 46 0.87 -17.21 -8.28
CA GLY A 46 1.33 -17.11 -6.90
C GLY A 46 1.95 -15.77 -6.53
N VAL A 47 1.88 -14.78 -7.43
CA VAL A 47 2.36 -13.41 -7.22
C VAL A 47 1.28 -12.45 -7.71
N GLY A 48 0.89 -11.51 -6.85
CA GLY A 48 -0.02 -10.42 -7.17
C GLY A 48 0.34 -9.20 -6.32
N PRO A 49 0.01 -7.99 -6.78
CA PRO A 49 0.27 -6.79 -6.02
C PRO A 49 -0.66 -6.75 -4.80
N ALA A 50 -0.10 -6.48 -3.62
CA ALA A 50 -0.88 -6.19 -2.42
C ALA A 50 -1.27 -4.71 -2.44
N LEU A 51 -2.49 -4.41 -2.86
CA LEU A 51 -2.99 -3.04 -2.98
C LEU A 51 -4.10 -2.75 -1.98
N HIS A 52 -4.05 -1.57 -1.38
CA HIS A 52 -5.05 -1.06 -0.45
C HIS A 52 -5.47 0.35 -0.87
N LEU A 53 -6.78 0.61 -0.93
CA LEU A 53 -7.29 1.97 -0.89
C LEU A 53 -7.24 2.43 0.57
N SER A 54 -6.31 3.32 0.86
CA SER A 54 -5.99 3.80 2.19
C SER A 54 -6.62 5.16 2.43
N TYR A 55 -7.21 5.34 3.60
CA TYR A 55 -7.75 6.60 4.07
C TYR A 55 -6.91 7.16 5.21
N HIS A 56 -6.66 8.47 5.19
CA HIS A 56 -6.09 9.23 6.30
C HIS A 56 -6.82 10.58 6.41
N SER A 57 -7.40 10.89 7.57
CA SER A 57 -8.16 12.14 7.74
C SER A 57 -7.32 13.41 7.62
N GLY A 58 -6.00 13.30 7.85
CA GLY A 58 -5.04 14.40 7.67
C GLY A 58 -4.48 14.53 6.25
N ALA A 59 -4.80 13.60 5.34
CA ALA A 59 -4.28 13.63 3.98
C ALA A 59 -5.06 14.59 3.07
N GLY A 60 -4.35 15.12 2.06
CA GLY A 60 -4.89 16.07 1.10
C GLY A 60 -5.77 15.44 0.02
N MET A 61 -6.00 16.20 -1.06
CA MET A 61 -6.76 15.72 -2.21
C MET A 61 -5.88 14.88 -3.14
N GLY A 62 -6.33 13.66 -3.42
CA GLY A 62 -5.71 12.76 -4.40
C GLY A 62 -6.65 12.37 -5.52
N VAL A 63 -6.18 11.52 -6.43
CA VAL A 63 -6.99 11.01 -7.56
C VAL A 63 -8.17 10.13 -7.12
N PHE A 64 -8.13 9.63 -5.88
CA PHE A 64 -9.19 8.84 -5.27
C PHE A 64 -10.10 9.67 -4.34
N GLY A 65 -9.90 10.99 -4.29
CA GLY A 65 -10.65 11.91 -3.43
C GLY A 65 -9.85 12.44 -2.24
N LEU A 66 -10.51 13.23 -1.41
CA LEU A 66 -9.90 13.81 -0.21
C LEU A 66 -9.60 12.72 0.83
N GLY A 67 -8.37 12.66 1.30
CA GLY A 67 -7.92 11.72 2.31
C GLY A 67 -7.71 10.29 1.81
N PHE A 68 -8.01 10.01 0.53
CA PHE A 68 -7.87 8.68 -0.07
C PHE A 68 -6.65 8.60 -0.99
N ASP A 69 -5.89 7.52 -0.84
CA ASP A 69 -4.75 7.20 -1.70
C ASP A 69 -4.62 5.68 -1.90
N LEU A 70 -3.82 5.25 -2.88
CA LEU A 70 -3.55 3.85 -3.17
C LEU A 70 -2.14 3.51 -2.73
N THR A 71 -2.00 2.55 -1.81
CA THR A 71 -0.68 2.14 -1.30
C THR A 71 0.18 1.54 -2.42
N ILE A 72 1.11 2.33 -2.95
CA ILE A 72 2.06 1.96 -4.01
C ILE A 72 3.45 2.43 -3.60
N SER A 73 4.42 1.52 -3.63
CA SER A 73 5.83 1.84 -3.41
C SER A 73 6.36 2.79 -4.48
N HIS A 74 6.94 3.91 -4.05
CA HIS A 74 7.51 4.90 -4.96
C HIS A 74 8.69 5.65 -4.36
N ILE A 75 9.52 6.23 -5.23
CA ILE A 75 10.60 7.15 -4.87
C ILE A 75 10.32 8.48 -5.55
N VAL A 76 10.35 9.56 -4.77
CA VAL A 76 10.12 10.93 -5.22
C VAL A 76 11.28 11.82 -4.82
N ARG A 77 11.48 12.92 -5.56
CA ARG A 77 12.42 13.97 -5.18
C ARG A 77 11.80 14.81 -4.06
N SER A 78 12.51 15.03 -2.96
CA SER A 78 11.96 15.77 -1.82
C SER A 78 11.69 17.24 -2.19
N LEU A 79 10.62 17.78 -1.65
CA LEU A 79 10.22 19.19 -1.77
C LEU A 79 10.40 19.95 -0.45
N ASP A 80 10.94 19.31 0.59
CA ASP A 80 11.00 19.85 1.96
C ASP A 80 11.84 21.13 2.05
N TYR A 81 12.84 21.26 1.16
CA TYR A 81 13.76 22.39 1.08
C TYR A 81 13.54 23.28 -0.16
N GLY A 82 12.37 23.18 -0.79
CA GLY A 82 11.98 23.98 -1.95
C GLY A 82 11.92 23.19 -3.25
N VAL A 83 11.86 23.92 -4.37
CA VAL A 83 11.73 23.31 -5.70
C VAL A 83 13.05 22.62 -6.08
N PRO A 84 13.03 21.35 -6.48
CA PRO A 84 14.25 20.65 -6.83
C PRO A 84 14.90 21.21 -8.09
N ALA A 85 16.22 21.24 -8.11
CA ALA A 85 16.99 21.75 -9.25
C ALA A 85 17.14 20.72 -10.39
N TYR A 86 16.69 19.49 -10.19
CA TYR A 86 16.87 18.33 -11.06
C TYR A 86 18.34 18.03 -11.34
N LYS A 87 19.17 18.15 -10.29
CA LYS A 87 20.62 17.87 -10.31
C LYS A 87 20.99 16.82 -9.26
N ASP A 88 22.27 16.47 -9.19
CA ASP A 88 22.81 15.45 -8.28
C ASP A 88 22.72 15.81 -6.78
N LYS A 89 22.34 17.05 -6.47
CA LYS A 89 22.25 17.55 -5.09
C LYS A 89 20.87 17.43 -4.47
N ASP A 90 19.84 17.13 -5.25
CA ASP A 90 18.51 17.01 -4.67
C ASP A 90 18.37 15.68 -3.92
N THR A 91 17.60 15.68 -2.84
CA THR A 91 17.35 14.50 -2.02
C THR A 91 16.12 13.75 -2.52
N PHE A 92 16.01 12.49 -2.10
CA PHE A 92 14.90 11.61 -2.47
C PHE A 92 14.27 11.02 -1.22
N THR A 93 12.96 10.78 -1.30
CA THR A 93 12.20 10.08 -0.27
C THR A 93 11.52 8.86 -0.90
N SER A 94 11.64 7.73 -0.23
CA SER A 94 10.89 6.51 -0.51
C SER A 94 9.63 6.47 0.35
N SER A 95 8.51 6.04 -0.24
CA SER A 95 7.26 5.78 0.50
C SER A 95 7.42 4.76 1.63
N ASP A 96 8.37 3.84 1.48
CA ASP A 96 8.51 2.67 2.36
C ASP A 96 9.65 2.84 3.36
N LEU A 97 10.69 3.60 2.98
CA LEU A 97 11.94 3.72 3.75
C LEU A 97 12.24 5.14 4.24
N GLY A 98 11.46 6.15 3.83
CA GLY A 98 11.73 7.55 4.18
C GLY A 98 12.86 8.16 3.35
N GLU A 99 13.61 9.09 3.94
CA GLU A 99 14.70 9.80 3.26
C GLU A 99 15.81 8.85 2.82
N LEU A 100 16.25 8.97 1.57
CA LEU A 100 17.28 8.14 0.96
C LEU A 100 18.62 8.88 0.95
N LEU A 101 19.64 8.22 1.50
CA LEU A 101 21.01 8.70 1.51
C LEU A 101 21.80 8.12 0.33
N TYR A 102 22.71 8.90 -0.22
CA TYR A 102 23.68 8.42 -1.19
C TYR A 102 24.63 7.42 -0.54
N HIS A 103 24.85 6.28 -1.19
CA HIS A 103 25.90 5.33 -0.82
C HIS A 103 27.10 5.52 -1.76
N LEU A 104 28.30 5.64 -1.18
CA LEU A 104 29.59 5.80 -1.88
C LEU A 104 30.28 4.46 -2.10
#